data_AF-A0A5C1WIF5-F1
#
_entry.id   AF-A0A5C1WIF5-F1
#
_cell.length_a   1.000
_cell.length_b   1.000
_cell.length_c   1.000
_cell.angle_alpha   90.00
_cell.angle_beta   90.00
_cell.angle_gamma   90.00
#
_symmetry.space_group_name_H-M   'P 1'
#
loop_
_entity.id
_entity.type
_entity.pdbx_description
1 polymer ?
#
loop_
_entity_poly.entity_id
_entity_poly.type
_entity_poly.pdbx_seq_one_letter_code
_entity_poly.pdbx_strand_id
1 'polypeptide(L)'
;MSAPPPLRIGPIAARVEADAVRRYREATAFDGMAGNSQEVPATFPAIWLWHPAAKAAFDDLAGEERLIPVLIAQRFSYRRALRIGEEIRFVITRRADASAPDDVQIEAHIEGTDGEVIADFAATYRLFQPEQAR
;
A
#
# COMPACT_ATOMS: atom_id res chain seq x y z
N MET A 1 18.92 14.90 -3.57
CA MET A 1 17.62 15.54 -3.27
C MET A 1 17.44 15.63 -1.75
N SER A 2 16.59 16.54 -1.25
CA SER A 2 16.23 16.55 0.18
C SER A 2 15.20 15.46 0.45
N ALA A 3 15.36 14.71 1.55
CA ALA A 3 14.42 13.66 1.91
C ALA A 3 12.99 14.22 2.08
N PRO A 4 11.95 13.57 1.52
CA PRO A 4 10.59 14.05 1.65
C PRO A 4 10.12 14.01 3.12
N PRO A 5 9.26 14.96 3.55
CA PRO A 5 8.88 15.07 4.95
C PRO A 5 8.09 13.82 5.40
N PRO A 6 8.16 13.43 6.68
CA PRO A 6 7.32 12.38 7.22
C PRO A 6 5.84 12.65 6.97
N LEU A 7 5.07 11.60 6.69
CA LEU A 7 3.62 11.67 6.52
C LEU A 7 2.95 10.58 7.34
N ARG A 8 1.78 10.88 7.90
CA ARG A 8 0.90 9.91 8.54
C ARG A 8 -0.55 10.19 8.18
N ILE A 9 -1.25 9.18 7.69
CA ILE A 9 -2.64 9.25 7.26
C ILE A 9 -3.44 8.17 7.99
N GLY A 10 -4.60 8.56 8.55
CA GLY A 10 -5.52 7.67 9.23
C GLY A 10 -5.55 7.81 10.76
N PRO A 11 -6.23 6.89 11.46
CA PRO A 11 -6.70 5.60 10.97
C PRO A 11 -7.82 5.72 9.92
N ILE A 12 -7.73 4.90 8.87
CA ILE A 12 -8.75 4.72 7.86
C ILE A 12 -9.48 3.42 8.17
N ALA A 13 -10.80 3.46 8.29
CA ALA A 13 -11.63 2.27 8.43
C ALA A 13 -11.96 1.70 7.04
N ALA A 14 -11.89 0.39 6.90
CA ALA A 14 -12.31 -0.31 5.69
C ALA A 14 -12.93 -1.66 6.04
N ARG A 15 -13.66 -2.20 5.07
CA ARG A 15 -14.25 -3.54 5.14
C ARG A 15 -13.75 -4.36 3.96
N VAL A 16 -13.41 -5.61 4.20
CA VAL A 16 -12.98 -6.55 3.15
C VAL A 16 -14.22 -7.06 2.41
N GLU A 17 -14.69 -6.28 1.44
CA GLU A 17 -15.90 -6.60 0.68
C GLU A 17 -15.69 -7.74 -0.30
N ALA A 18 -16.64 -8.68 -0.34
CA ALA A 18 -16.59 -9.85 -1.23
C ALA A 18 -16.47 -9.44 -2.71
N ASP A 19 -17.22 -8.43 -3.11
CA ASP A 19 -17.17 -7.90 -4.48
C ASP A 19 -15.83 -7.25 -4.82
N ALA A 20 -15.20 -6.57 -3.87
CA ALA A 20 -13.88 -6.00 -4.08
C ALA A 20 -12.83 -7.10 -4.24
N VAL A 21 -12.89 -8.16 -3.41
CA VAL A 21 -12.00 -9.33 -3.52
C VAL A 21 -12.21 -10.04 -4.85
N ARG A 22 -13.46 -10.24 -5.28
CA ARG A 22 -13.77 -10.85 -6.59
C ARG A 22 -13.19 -10.04 -7.75
N ARG A 23 -13.47 -8.74 -7.82
CA ARG A 23 -12.91 -7.85 -8.86
C ARG A 23 -11.39 -7.85 -8.85
N TYR A 24 -10.78 -7.85 -7.67
CA TYR A 24 -9.34 -7.94 -7.54
C TYR A 24 -8.81 -9.24 -8.15
N ARG A 25 -9.45 -10.38 -7.87
CA ARG A 25 -9.05 -11.69 -8.43
C ARG A 25 -9.11 -11.70 -9.95
N GLU A 26 -10.21 -11.20 -10.51
CA GLU A 26 -10.41 -11.06 -11.96
C GLU A 26 -9.31 -10.19 -12.60
N ALA A 27 -8.98 -9.06 -11.96
CA ALA A 27 -7.97 -8.13 -12.46
C ALA A 27 -6.52 -8.64 -12.32
N THR A 28 -6.28 -9.63 -11.46
CA THR A 28 -4.92 -10.11 -11.12
C THR A 28 -4.68 -11.57 -11.51
N ALA A 29 -5.56 -12.16 -12.32
CA ALA A 29 -5.49 -13.56 -12.77
C ALA A 29 -5.46 -14.60 -11.62
N PHE A 30 -6.10 -14.27 -10.48
CA PHE A 30 -6.34 -15.19 -9.36
C PHE A 30 -7.68 -15.93 -9.46
N ASP A 31 -8.37 -15.80 -10.58
CA ASP A 31 -9.66 -16.42 -10.92
C ASP A 31 -9.55 -17.94 -11.13
N GLY A 32 -8.41 -18.43 -11.64
CA GLY A 32 -8.14 -19.86 -11.86
C GLY A 32 -7.50 -20.61 -10.67
N MET A 33 -7.12 -19.91 -9.61
CA MET A 33 -6.55 -20.53 -8.41
C MET A 33 -7.68 -21.19 -7.61
N ALA A 34 -7.71 -22.52 -7.60
CA ALA A 34 -8.69 -23.38 -6.92
C ALA A 34 -8.66 -23.31 -5.37
N GLY A 35 -8.40 -22.12 -4.82
CA GLY A 35 -8.55 -21.83 -3.40
C GLY A 35 -10.01 -21.63 -3.04
N ASN A 36 -10.33 -21.86 -1.77
CA ASN A 36 -11.66 -21.65 -1.20
C ASN A 36 -12.13 -20.22 -1.55
N SER A 37 -13.33 -20.06 -2.12
CA SER A 37 -13.84 -18.77 -2.62
C SER A 37 -13.96 -17.68 -1.55
N GLN A 38 -13.73 -18.05 -0.29
CA GLN A 38 -13.71 -17.18 0.88
C GLN A 38 -12.32 -16.65 1.26
N GLU A 39 -11.24 -17.16 0.65
CA GLU A 39 -9.89 -16.68 0.92
C GLU A 39 -9.69 -15.30 0.32
N VAL A 40 -8.90 -14.45 1.00
CA VAL A 40 -8.51 -13.14 0.49
C VAL A 40 -7.09 -13.27 -0.05
N PRO A 41 -6.80 -12.89 -1.31
CA PRO A 41 -5.44 -12.94 -1.84
C PRO A 41 -4.46 -12.17 -0.96
N ALA A 42 -3.26 -12.71 -0.74
CA ALA A 42 -2.26 -12.06 0.12
C ALA A 42 -1.82 -10.68 -0.40
N THR A 43 -2.01 -10.38 -1.68
CA THR A 43 -1.71 -9.06 -2.26
C THR A 43 -2.91 -8.12 -2.25
N PHE A 44 -4.08 -8.57 -1.80
CA PHE A 44 -5.32 -7.78 -1.79
C PHE A 44 -5.17 -6.42 -1.09
N PRO A 45 -4.47 -6.26 0.06
CA PRO A 45 -4.27 -4.95 0.68
C PRO A 45 -3.64 -3.88 -0.21
N ALA A 46 -3.01 -4.25 -1.32
CA ALA A 46 -2.55 -3.29 -2.32
C ALA A 46 -3.68 -2.37 -2.82
N ILE A 47 -4.95 -2.81 -2.77
CA ILE A 47 -6.08 -1.95 -3.13
C ILE A 47 -6.17 -0.68 -2.28
N TRP A 48 -5.70 -0.72 -1.03
CA TRP A 48 -5.76 0.43 -0.12
C TRP A 48 -4.71 1.49 -0.42
N LEU A 49 -3.71 1.18 -1.24
CA LEU A 49 -2.81 2.19 -1.82
C LEU A 49 -3.52 3.09 -2.82
N TRP A 50 -4.67 2.64 -3.34
CA TRP A 50 -5.54 3.45 -4.19
C TRP A 50 -6.58 4.24 -3.38
N HIS A 51 -6.56 4.13 -2.04
CA HIS A 51 -7.38 5.01 -1.21
C HIS A 51 -7.04 6.47 -1.52
N PRO A 52 -8.01 7.40 -1.64
CA PRO A 52 -7.74 8.79 -2.03
C PRO A 52 -6.65 9.47 -1.21
N ALA A 53 -6.59 9.16 0.09
CA ALA A 53 -5.55 9.70 0.96
C ALA A 53 -4.16 9.09 0.68
N ALA A 54 -4.07 7.80 0.33
CA ALA A 54 -2.83 7.18 -0.12
C ALA A 54 -2.38 7.77 -1.46
N LYS A 55 -3.32 7.98 -2.39
CA LYS A 55 -3.07 8.66 -3.66
C LYS A 55 -2.56 10.09 -3.46
N ALA A 56 -3.16 10.86 -2.55
CA ALA A 56 -2.68 12.20 -2.22
C ALA A 56 -1.23 12.18 -1.71
N ALA A 57 -0.86 11.18 -0.89
CA ALA A 57 0.52 11.00 -0.45
C ALA A 57 1.51 10.76 -1.61
N PHE A 58 1.07 10.05 -2.66
CA PHE A 58 1.85 9.85 -3.88
C PHE A 58 1.91 11.10 -4.76
N ASP A 59 0.78 11.79 -4.92
CA ASP A 59 0.71 13.01 -5.71
C ASP A 59 1.60 14.11 -5.07
N ASP A 60 1.65 14.20 -3.74
CA ASP A 60 2.58 15.07 -3.00
C ASP A 60 4.04 14.72 -3.27
N LEU A 61 4.37 13.44 -3.47
CA LEU A 61 5.74 13.00 -3.81
C LEU A 61 6.13 13.34 -5.25
N ALA A 62 5.16 13.30 -6.17
CA ALA A 62 5.36 13.69 -7.57
C ALA A 62 5.33 15.22 -7.77
N GLY A 63 4.98 15.99 -6.73
CA GLY A 63 4.87 17.44 -6.73
C GLY A 63 6.19 18.20 -6.96
N GLU A 64 6.05 19.52 -7.17
CA GLU A 64 7.00 20.61 -7.51
C GLU A 64 8.21 20.31 -8.42
N GLU A 65 8.97 19.25 -8.18
CA GLU A 65 10.15 18.85 -8.95
C GLU A 65 9.85 17.88 -10.11
N ARG A 66 8.57 17.54 -10.36
CA ARG A 66 8.14 16.57 -11.41
C ARG A 66 8.84 15.21 -11.28
N LEU A 67 8.97 14.73 -10.05
CA LEU A 67 9.59 13.44 -9.78
C LEU A 67 8.68 12.31 -10.25
N ILE A 68 9.29 11.28 -10.83
CA ILE A 68 8.59 10.07 -11.26
C ILE A 68 8.85 9.00 -10.18
N PRO A 69 7.85 8.66 -9.34
CA PRO A 69 8.00 7.58 -8.38
C PRO A 69 7.90 6.22 -9.11
N VAL A 70 8.98 5.44 -9.03
CA VAL A 70 9.03 4.08 -9.58
C VAL A 70 9.05 3.08 -8.43
N LEU A 71 8.08 2.17 -8.41
CA LEU A 71 8.04 1.09 -7.41
C LEU A 71 9.24 0.14 -7.63
N ILE A 72 10.14 0.04 -6.66
CA ILE A 72 11.33 -0.82 -6.74
C ILE A 72 11.24 -2.05 -5.83
N ALA A 73 10.44 -1.99 -4.76
CA ALA A 73 10.22 -3.12 -3.87
C ALA A 73 8.83 -3.06 -3.23
N GLN A 74 8.25 -4.22 -2.96
CA GLN A 74 6.99 -4.35 -2.23
C GLN A 74 7.05 -5.58 -1.31
N ARG A 75 6.49 -5.45 -0.11
CA ARG A 75 6.43 -6.51 0.90
C ARG A 75 5.08 -6.51 1.61
N PHE A 76 4.58 -7.72 1.86
CA PHE A 76 3.44 -7.98 2.72
C PHE A 76 3.88 -8.93 3.83
N SER A 77 3.58 -8.60 5.08
CA SER A 77 3.89 -9.46 6.24
C SER A 77 2.60 -9.73 7.01
N TYR A 78 2.08 -10.94 6.89
CA TYR A 78 0.84 -11.36 7.55
C TYR A 78 1.11 -12.10 8.85
N ARG A 79 0.32 -11.80 9.87
CA ARG A 79 0.23 -12.60 11.10
C ARG A 79 -0.90 -13.63 11.00
N ARG A 80 -1.97 -13.27 10.28
CA ARG A 80 -3.05 -14.18 9.86
C ARG A 80 -3.64 -13.72 8.53
N ALA A 81 -4.34 -14.61 7.82
CA ALA A 81 -5.07 -14.24 6.61
C ALA A 81 -6.23 -13.28 6.91
N LEU A 82 -6.49 -12.36 5.97
CA LEU A 82 -7.69 -11.53 5.96
C LEU A 82 -8.92 -12.38 5.62
N ARG A 83 -10.07 -11.97 6.12
CA ARG A 83 -11.36 -12.63 5.86
C ARG A 83 -12.33 -11.70 5.16
N ILE A 84 -13.15 -12.24 4.26
CA ILE A 84 -14.25 -11.49 3.67
C ILE A 84 -15.24 -11.07 4.78
N GLY A 85 -15.71 -9.83 4.72
CA GLY A 85 -16.60 -9.21 5.70
C GLY A 85 -15.89 -8.70 6.95
N GLU A 86 -14.57 -8.87 7.05
CA GLU A 86 -13.78 -8.36 8.15
C GLU A 86 -13.66 -6.84 8.10
N GLU A 87 -13.87 -6.21 9.25
CA GLU A 87 -13.62 -4.79 9.44
C GLU A 87 -12.20 -4.57 9.93
N ILE A 88 -11.52 -3.63 9.31
CA ILE A 88 -10.12 -3.33 9.58
C ILE A 88 -9.94 -1.83 9.72
N ARG A 89 -8.84 -1.46 10.36
CA ARG A 89 -8.32 -0.10 10.38
C ARG A 89 -6.89 -0.13 9.90
N PHE A 90 -6.48 0.89 9.16
CA PHE A 90 -5.09 1.03 8.80
C PHE A 90 -4.59 2.45 8.85
N VAL A 91 -3.31 2.59 9.14
CA VAL A 91 -2.57 3.86 9.13
C VAL A 91 -1.51 3.76 8.05
N ILE A 92 -1.47 4.75 7.17
CA ILE A 92 -0.45 4.86 6.12
C ILE A 92 0.62 5.83 6.61
N THR A 93 1.88 5.43 6.53
CA THR A 93 3.03 6.28 6.88
C THR A 93 4.01 6.38 5.72
N ARG A 94 4.61 7.57 5.57
CA ARG A 94 5.78 7.77 4.71
C ARG A 94 7.02 7.85 5.56
N ARG A 95 8.03 7.08 5.19
CA ARG A 95 9.38 7.14 5.74
C ARG A 95 10.36 7.45 4.62
N ALA A 96 11.33 8.30 4.93
CA ALA A 96 12.48 8.56 4.09
C ALA A 96 13.73 8.11 4.84
N ASP A 97 14.64 7.44 4.13
CA ASP A 97 15.93 7.05 4.67
C ASP A 97 16.97 8.12 4.35
N ALA A 98 17.63 8.66 5.37
CA ALA A 98 18.67 9.67 5.18
C ALA A 98 19.87 9.14 4.37
N SER A 99 20.10 7.82 4.37
CA SER A 99 21.16 7.15 3.61
C SER A 99 20.77 6.86 2.15
N ALA A 100 19.48 6.92 1.82
CA ALA A 100 18.95 6.73 0.47
C ALA A 100 17.87 7.80 0.20
N PRO A 101 18.26 9.07 0.01
CA PRO A 101 17.33 10.20 -0.03
C PRO A 101 16.36 10.18 -1.22
N ASP A 102 16.70 9.41 -2.27
CA ASP A 102 15.86 9.23 -3.45
C ASP A 102 14.89 8.05 -3.29
N ASP A 103 15.03 7.25 -2.23
CA ASP A 103 14.14 6.14 -1.91
C ASP A 103 13.13 6.55 -0.83
N VAL A 104 11.85 6.32 -1.13
CA VAL A 104 10.72 6.63 -0.25
C VAL A 104 9.96 5.36 0.05
N GLN A 105 9.73 5.10 1.33
CA GLN A 105 8.95 3.97 1.76
C GLN A 105 7.56 4.43 2.21
N ILE A 106 6.54 3.82 1.61
CA ILE A 106 5.15 3.92 2.05
C ILE A 106 4.81 2.63 2.78
N GLU A 107 4.38 2.76 4.02
CA GLU A 107 4.01 1.65 4.89
C GLU A 107 2.54 1.74 5.25
N ALA A 108 1.88 0.60 5.47
CA ALA A 108 0.58 0.56 6.09
C ALA A 108 0.52 -0.52 7.17
N HIS A 109 0.08 -0.13 8.35
CA HIS A 109 -0.19 -1.04 9.47
C HIS A 109 -1.67 -1.37 9.50
N ILE A 110 -2.03 -2.64 9.41
CA ILE A 110 -3.43 -3.10 9.28
C ILE A 110 -3.82 -3.85 10.55
N GLU A 111 -4.84 -3.34 11.22
CA GLU A 111 -5.38 -3.84 12.48
C GLU A 111 -6.84 -4.28 12.34
N GLY A 112 -7.24 -5.25 13.16
CA GLY A 112 -8.65 -5.55 13.42
C GLY A 112 -9.34 -4.49 14.28
N THR A 113 -10.64 -4.66 14.49
CA THR A 113 -11.45 -3.78 15.35
C THR A 113 -11.08 -3.91 16.84
N ASP A 114 -10.56 -5.06 17.24
CA ASP A 114 -10.02 -5.36 18.57
C ASP A 114 -8.58 -4.84 18.78
N GLY A 115 -7.97 -4.28 17.74
CA GLY A 115 -6.59 -3.80 17.76
C GLY A 115 -5.55 -4.90 17.51
N GLU A 116 -5.96 -6.11 17.14
CA GLU A 116 -5.01 -7.14 16.74
C GLU A 116 -4.32 -6.73 15.43
N VAL A 117 -3.00 -6.91 15.35
CA VAL A 117 -2.27 -6.65 14.11
C VAL A 117 -2.49 -7.81 13.15
N ILE A 118 -3.06 -7.52 11.98
CA ILE A 118 -3.34 -8.52 10.95
C ILE A 118 -2.17 -8.61 9.98
N ALA A 119 -1.73 -7.45 9.47
CA ALA A 119 -0.71 -7.39 8.45
C ALA A 119 0.05 -6.06 8.45
N ASP A 120 1.28 -6.11 7.97
CA ASP A 120 2.04 -4.94 7.57
C ASP A 120 2.26 -4.95 6.06
N PHE A 121 2.11 -3.78 5.46
CA PHE A 121 2.44 -3.53 4.07
C PHE A 121 3.59 -2.53 3.99
N ALA A 122 4.51 -2.75 3.06
CA ALA A 122 5.53 -1.77 2.69
C ALA A 122 5.73 -1.76 1.18
N ALA A 123 5.87 -0.57 0.61
CA ALA A 123 6.35 -0.36 -0.75
C ALA A 123 7.41 0.73 -0.79
N THR A 124 8.51 0.43 -1.46
CA THR A 124 9.62 1.35 -1.66
C THR A 124 9.57 1.85 -3.09
N TYR A 125 9.59 3.17 -3.22
CA TYR A 125 9.60 3.89 -4.48
C TYR A 125 10.92 4.65 -4.60
N ARG A 126 11.55 4.56 -5.76
CA ARG A 126 12.66 5.45 -6.11
C ARG A 126 12.13 6.63 -6.90
N LEU A 127 12.51 7.84 -6.51
CA LEU A 127 12.15 9.07 -7.17
C LEU A 127 13.18 9.38 -8.26
N PHE A 128 12.71 9.48 -9.50
CA PHE A 128 13.56 9.83 -10.64
C PHE A 128 13.26 11.24 -11.13
N GLN A 129 14.31 11.99 -11.47
CA GLN A 129 14.21 13.25 -12.19
C GLN A 129 14.28 12.99 -13.70
N PRO A 130 13.25 13.36 -14.50
CA PRO A 130 13.23 13.09 -15.93
C PRO A 130 14.37 13.77 -16.72
N GLU A 131 14.95 14.86 -16.21
CA GLU A 131 16.01 15.62 -16.88
C GLU A 131 17.41 14.99 -16.77
N GLN A 132 17.61 14.01 -15.88
CA GLN A 132 18.88 13.31 -15.71
C GLN A 132 19.00 12.03 -16.56
N ALA A 133 17.97 11.68 -17.33
CA ALA A 133 17.93 10.45 -18.14
C ALA A 133 18.57 10.59 -19.55
N ARG A 134 19.50 11.53 -19.73
CA ARG A 134 20.24 11.73 -21.00
C ARG A 134 21.69 11.28 -20.90
#